data_AF-A0A929E3W7-F1
#
_entry.id   AF-A0A929E3W7-F1
#
_cell.length_a   1.000
_cell.length_b   1.000
_cell.length_c   1.000
_cell.angle_alpha   90.00
_cell.angle_beta   90.00
_cell.angle_gamma   90.00
#
_symmetry.space_group_name_H-M   'P 1'
#
loop_
_entity.id
_entity.type
_entity.pdbx_description
1 polymer ?
#
loop_
_entity_poly.entity_id
_entity_poly.type
_entity_poly.pdbx_seq_one_letter_code
_entity_poly.pdbx_strand_id
1 'polypeptide(L)'
;MICRKDSPLINELIDHYLDLHDRPFALELIGLAAHVYADTFSHSGFSGVSSRRNKVDAASITPLNTAAPTATYLDKKLDSFFRMFGFQGGLWTNVRRSIISNGAETASGALGHGAVAVLPDLPYLEWSFKYEHSPEIVKRNNADTCLEVCRKLHKLFQRFASLSTGYDDGTSGIDFSTKEDRIKDILSFQDGKTQRSEKWRAAFTKGELGIKPGEEIPLYDPAPWDKQRNHFPGLDKPEKTAATHVYHFYQAASLHRHYLLRELLPKHNLVVV
;
A
#
# COMPACT_ATOMS: atom_id res chain seq x y z
N MET A 1 -5.26 -18.91 -2.56
CA MET A 1 -4.89 -17.77 -3.43
C MET A 1 -3.62 -17.16 -2.86
N ILE A 2 -2.53 -17.01 -3.62
CA ILE A 2 -1.30 -16.36 -3.13
C ILE A 2 -1.11 -15.07 -3.91
N CYS A 3 -0.87 -13.97 -3.21
CA CYS A 3 -0.58 -12.68 -3.79
C CYS A 3 0.80 -12.70 -4.45
N ARG A 4 0.88 -12.25 -5.69
CA ARG A 4 2.12 -12.18 -6.48
C ARG A 4 2.30 -10.75 -6.96
N LYS A 5 3.53 -10.23 -6.83
CA LYS A 5 3.92 -8.95 -7.41
C LYS A 5 3.57 -8.96 -8.89
N ASP A 6 3.01 -7.86 -9.40
CA ASP A 6 2.87 -7.61 -10.84
C ASP A 6 2.27 -8.81 -11.62
N SER A 7 1.30 -9.50 -11.03
CA SER A 7 0.71 -10.69 -11.65
C SER A 7 -0.12 -10.35 -12.90
N PRO A 8 -0.34 -11.32 -13.82
CA PRO A 8 -1.24 -11.11 -14.96
C PRO A 8 -2.65 -10.65 -14.55
N LEU A 9 -3.15 -11.16 -13.42
CA LEU A 9 -4.47 -10.80 -12.89
C LEU A 9 -4.54 -9.32 -12.49
N ILE A 10 -3.54 -8.80 -11.74
CA ILE A 10 -3.54 -7.38 -11.37
C ILE A 10 -3.34 -6.49 -12.61
N ASN A 11 -2.51 -6.91 -13.57
CA ASN A 11 -2.35 -6.14 -14.81
C ASN A 11 -3.65 -6.06 -15.61
N GLU A 12 -4.43 -7.15 -15.70
CA GLU A 12 -5.76 -7.14 -16.33
C GLU A 12 -6.73 -6.21 -15.60
N LEU A 13 -6.67 -6.16 -14.26
CA LEU A 13 -7.46 -5.22 -13.47
C LEU A 13 -7.10 -3.76 -13.79
N ILE A 14 -5.80 -3.48 -13.89
CA ILE A 14 -5.28 -2.15 -14.21
C ILE A 14 -5.66 -1.72 -15.63
N ASP A 15 -5.55 -2.62 -16.61
CA ASP A 15 -5.97 -2.36 -17.98
C ASP A 15 -7.45 -1.99 -18.05
N HIS A 16 -8.31 -2.75 -17.36
CA HIS A 16 -9.73 -2.45 -17.26
C HIS A 16 -10.02 -1.05 -16.67
N TYR A 17 -9.22 -0.60 -15.70
CA TYR A 17 -9.38 0.75 -15.12
C TYR A 17 -8.87 1.87 -16.02
N LEU A 18 -7.84 1.62 -16.81
CA LEU A 18 -7.35 2.56 -17.81
C LEU A 18 -8.35 2.73 -18.97
N ASP A 19 -9.13 1.69 -19.30
CA ASP A 19 -10.23 1.79 -20.27
C ASP A 19 -11.39 2.68 -19.76
N LEU A 20 -11.41 3.01 -18.47
CA LEU A 20 -12.40 3.86 -17.81
C LEU A 20 -11.86 5.28 -17.53
N HIS A 21 -10.84 5.72 -18.25
CA HIS A 21 -10.15 7.00 -18.04
C HIS A 21 -11.03 8.24 -18.25
N ASP A 22 -12.12 8.12 -19.00
CA ASP A 22 -13.06 9.21 -19.33
C ASP A 22 -14.24 9.32 -18.34
N ARG A 23 -14.31 8.43 -17.35
CA ARG A 23 -15.39 8.40 -16.36
C ARG A 23 -15.25 9.57 -15.38
N PRO A 24 -16.37 10.11 -14.84
CA PRO A 24 -16.32 11.22 -13.89
C PRO A 24 -15.55 10.90 -12.61
N PHE A 25 -15.40 9.62 -12.28
CA PHE A 25 -14.66 9.10 -11.12
C PHE A 25 -13.29 8.50 -11.48
N ALA A 26 -12.74 8.82 -12.66
CA ALA A 26 -11.49 8.23 -13.14
C ALA A 26 -10.28 8.51 -12.22
N LEU A 27 -10.21 9.70 -11.60
CA LEU A 27 -9.16 10.05 -10.64
C LEU A 27 -9.23 9.21 -9.36
N GLU A 28 -10.44 9.04 -8.81
CA GLU A 28 -10.66 8.20 -7.64
C GLU A 28 -10.38 6.72 -7.97
N LEU A 29 -10.74 6.27 -9.17
CA LEU A 29 -10.48 4.91 -9.64
C LEU A 29 -8.98 4.63 -9.82
N ILE A 30 -8.22 5.53 -10.47
CA ILE A 30 -6.79 5.34 -10.65
C ILE A 30 -6.02 5.45 -9.32
N GLY A 31 -6.50 6.27 -8.38
CA GLY A 31 -5.97 6.31 -7.01
C GLY A 31 -6.19 5.00 -6.25
N LEU A 32 -7.40 4.43 -6.34
CA LEU A 32 -7.71 3.10 -5.80
C LEU A 32 -6.85 2.02 -6.46
N ALA A 33 -6.73 2.07 -7.79
CA ALA A 33 -5.92 1.14 -8.58
C ALA A 33 -4.45 1.16 -8.14
N ALA A 34 -3.87 2.34 -7.96
CA ALA A 34 -2.50 2.50 -7.50
C ALA A 34 -2.28 1.88 -6.10
N HIS A 35 -3.23 2.07 -5.18
CA HIS A 35 -3.18 1.44 -3.86
C HIS A 35 -3.22 -0.08 -3.93
N VAL A 36 -4.21 -0.66 -4.61
CA VAL A 36 -4.35 -2.12 -4.75
C VAL A 36 -3.14 -2.73 -5.47
N TYR A 37 -2.62 -2.04 -6.49
CA TYR A 37 -1.41 -2.45 -7.19
C TYR A 37 -0.19 -2.45 -6.26
N ALA A 38 -0.01 -1.39 -5.46
CA ALA A 38 1.08 -1.29 -4.49
C ALA A 38 1.04 -2.42 -3.45
N ASP A 39 -0.15 -2.76 -2.97
CA ASP A 39 -0.37 -3.85 -2.02
C ASP A 39 0.07 -5.22 -2.58
N THR A 40 0.07 -5.41 -3.91
CA THR A 40 0.59 -6.66 -4.50
C THR A 40 2.09 -6.84 -4.28
N PHE A 41 2.83 -5.74 -4.06
CA PHE A 41 4.27 -5.75 -3.80
C PHE A 41 4.55 -5.96 -2.31
N SER A 42 3.93 -5.15 -1.45
CA SER A 42 4.09 -5.23 0.01
C SER A 42 3.63 -6.60 0.54
N HIS A 43 2.50 -7.11 0.05
CA HIS A 43 1.91 -8.34 0.56
C HIS A 43 2.18 -9.59 -0.32
N SER A 44 3.12 -9.50 -1.27
CA SER A 44 3.47 -10.65 -2.11
C SER A 44 3.96 -11.83 -1.27
N GLY A 45 3.52 -13.04 -1.61
CA GLY A 45 3.83 -14.28 -0.88
C GLY A 45 2.81 -14.61 0.21
N PHE A 46 1.94 -13.68 0.60
CA PHE A 46 0.82 -13.96 1.49
C PHE A 46 -0.44 -14.33 0.70
N SER A 47 -1.30 -15.12 1.33
CA SER A 47 -2.65 -15.43 0.85
C SER A 47 -3.65 -14.40 1.36
N GLY A 48 -4.50 -13.89 0.47
CA GLY A 48 -5.61 -13.00 0.82
C GLY A 48 -6.79 -13.72 1.50
N VAL A 49 -6.73 -15.05 1.59
CA VAL A 49 -7.70 -15.89 2.34
C VAL A 49 -6.99 -16.62 3.47
N SER A 50 -7.72 -16.94 4.53
CA SER A 50 -7.20 -17.79 5.63
C SER A 50 -6.66 -19.11 5.04
N SER A 51 -5.40 -19.42 5.35
CA SER A 51 -4.73 -20.58 4.77
C SER A 51 -3.62 -21.08 5.67
N ARG A 52 -3.34 -22.38 5.67
CA ARG A 52 -2.15 -22.91 6.33
C ARG A 52 -0.86 -22.36 5.74
N ARG A 53 -0.88 -21.99 4.45
CA ARG A 53 0.26 -21.37 3.75
C ARG A 53 0.60 -19.96 4.26
N ASN A 54 -0.25 -19.39 5.10
CA ASN A 54 -0.11 -18.06 5.68
C ASN A 54 0.48 -18.04 7.08
N LYS A 55 0.79 -19.22 7.64
CA LYS A 55 1.33 -19.35 8.97
C LYS A 55 2.80 -18.97 8.97
N VAL A 56 3.12 -17.86 9.63
CA VAL A 56 4.48 -17.39 9.82
C VAL A 56 4.96 -17.88 11.18
N ASP A 57 6.18 -18.39 11.26
CA ASP A 57 6.81 -18.63 12.55
C ASP A 57 7.18 -17.27 13.17
N ALA A 58 6.42 -16.82 14.17
CA ALA A 58 6.64 -15.52 14.80
C ALA A 58 8.06 -15.40 15.38
N ALA A 59 8.62 -16.50 15.90
CA ALA A 59 9.96 -16.55 16.48
C ALA A 59 11.08 -16.33 15.45
N SER A 60 10.78 -16.55 14.18
CA SER A 60 11.73 -16.36 13.08
C SER A 60 11.76 -14.94 12.52
N ILE A 61 10.85 -14.06 12.95
CA ILE A 61 10.78 -12.69 12.44
C ILE A 61 11.97 -11.91 12.96
N THR A 62 12.83 -11.43 12.04
CA THR A 62 14.06 -10.71 12.40
C THR A 62 14.22 -9.47 11.52
N PRO A 63 14.17 -8.24 12.10
CA PRO A 63 14.64 -7.03 11.42
C PRO A 63 16.15 -7.13 11.15
N LEU A 64 16.59 -6.76 9.94
CA LEU A 64 17.97 -6.92 9.50
C LEU A 64 18.75 -5.59 9.47
N ASN A 65 18.06 -4.45 9.41
CA ASN A 65 18.69 -3.13 9.27
C ASN A 65 18.21 -2.09 10.31
N THR A 66 17.86 -2.52 11.52
CA THR A 66 17.35 -1.62 12.58
C THR A 66 18.45 -1.09 13.49
N ALA A 67 18.67 0.22 13.47
CA ALA A 67 19.37 0.94 14.55
C ALA A 67 18.45 1.11 15.78
N ALA A 68 19.01 1.47 16.94
CA ALA A 68 18.26 1.62 18.20
C ALA A 68 17.04 2.57 18.12
N PRO A 69 17.10 3.73 17.42
CA PRO A 69 15.92 4.59 17.22
C PRO A 69 14.82 3.90 16.40
N THR A 70 15.20 3.18 15.35
CA THR A 70 14.29 2.42 14.48
C THR A 70 13.61 1.28 15.23
N ALA A 71 14.34 0.58 16.09
CA ALA A 71 13.79 -0.48 16.94
C ALA A 71 12.73 0.06 17.92
N THR A 72 12.97 1.23 18.53
CA THR A 72 12.01 1.88 19.43
C THR A 72 10.74 2.32 18.69
N TYR A 73 10.87 2.85 17.48
CA TYR A 73 9.71 3.20 16.65
C TYR A 73 8.92 1.96 16.23
N LEU A 74 9.62 0.88 15.85
CA LEU A 74 9.02 -0.38 15.45
C LEU A 74 8.19 -0.99 16.58
N ASP A 75 8.74 -1.03 17.81
CA ASP A 75 8.04 -1.45 19.02
C ASP A 75 6.71 -0.70 19.16
N LYS A 76 6.74 0.64 19.24
CA LYS A 76 5.54 1.48 19.35
C LYS A 76 4.50 1.23 18.25
N LYS A 77 4.94 0.98 17.01
CA LYS A 77 4.04 0.72 15.89
C LYS A 77 3.37 -0.65 15.99
N LEU A 78 4.11 -1.66 16.41
CA LEU A 78 3.55 -2.97 16.66
C LEU A 78 2.59 -2.93 17.86
N ASP A 79 2.96 -2.28 18.98
CA ASP A 79 2.07 -2.06 20.14
C ASP A 79 0.73 -1.45 19.68
N SER A 80 0.78 -0.41 18.85
CA SER A 80 -0.41 0.26 18.33
C SER A 80 -1.26 -0.64 17.44
N PHE A 81 -0.63 -1.42 16.55
CA PHE A 81 -1.31 -2.34 15.65
C PHE A 81 -2.07 -3.42 16.45
N PHE A 82 -1.39 -4.10 17.37
CA PHE A 82 -2.00 -5.18 18.15
C PHE A 82 -3.06 -4.71 19.14
N ARG A 83 -2.95 -3.49 19.68
CA ARG A 83 -4.01 -2.85 20.48
C ARG A 83 -5.26 -2.56 19.64
N MET A 84 -5.09 -2.11 18.40
CA MET A 84 -6.19 -1.71 17.53
C MET A 84 -6.95 -2.92 16.96
N PHE A 85 -6.23 -3.97 16.55
CA PHE A 85 -6.81 -5.12 15.86
C PHE A 85 -7.11 -6.33 16.75
N GLY A 86 -6.93 -6.19 18.08
CA GLY A 86 -7.52 -7.11 19.06
C GLY A 86 -7.03 -8.55 18.93
N PHE A 87 -5.72 -8.78 19.07
CA PHE A 87 -5.19 -10.13 19.20
C PHE A 87 -4.93 -10.44 20.67
N GLN A 88 -5.47 -11.57 21.15
CA GLN A 88 -5.22 -12.09 22.49
C GLN A 88 -3.72 -12.01 22.82
N GLY A 89 -3.40 -11.52 24.02
CA GLY A 89 -2.06 -11.04 24.41
C GLY A 89 -0.87 -11.98 24.16
N GLY A 90 -1.12 -13.27 23.88
CA GLY A 90 -0.12 -14.21 23.37
C GLY A 90 0.54 -13.75 22.06
N LEU A 91 -0.21 -13.44 20.99
CA LEU A 91 0.39 -13.12 19.68
C LEU A 91 1.27 -11.86 19.75
N TRP A 92 0.78 -10.83 20.44
CA TRP A 92 1.53 -9.60 20.65
C TRP A 92 2.81 -9.82 21.45
N THR A 93 2.75 -10.52 22.59
CA THR A 93 3.94 -10.83 23.39
C THR A 93 4.97 -11.66 22.62
N ASN A 94 4.53 -12.56 21.74
CA ASN A 94 5.41 -13.40 20.92
C ASN A 94 6.11 -12.61 19.81
N VAL A 95 5.38 -11.77 19.07
CA VAL A 95 5.95 -10.93 18.00
C VAL A 95 6.89 -9.89 18.59
N ARG A 96 6.50 -9.23 19.70
CA ARG A 96 7.36 -8.27 20.41
C ARG A 96 8.64 -8.93 20.91
N ARG A 97 8.54 -10.10 21.54
CA ARG A 97 9.71 -10.87 21.99
C ARG A 97 10.62 -11.18 20.81
N SER A 98 10.10 -11.73 19.73
CA SER A 98 10.92 -12.11 18.56
C SER A 98 11.63 -10.93 17.87
N ILE A 99 10.98 -9.76 17.86
CA ILE A 99 11.52 -8.54 17.24
C ILE A 99 12.49 -7.78 18.18
N ILE A 100 12.38 -7.95 19.51
CA ILE A 100 13.07 -7.10 20.50
C ILE A 100 13.98 -7.88 21.45
N SER A 101 13.78 -9.18 21.62
CA SER A 101 14.62 -10.06 22.43
C SER A 101 14.87 -11.41 21.77
N ASN A 102 16.15 -11.75 21.59
CA ASN A 102 16.58 -13.03 21.04
C ASN A 102 15.97 -14.22 21.83
N GLY A 103 14.99 -14.89 21.22
CA GLY A 103 14.58 -16.26 21.56
C GLY A 103 13.31 -16.41 22.40
N ALA A 104 12.25 -16.94 21.78
CA ALA A 104 11.43 -18.04 22.28
C ALA A 104 10.36 -18.43 21.22
N GLU A 105 10.14 -19.73 21.04
CA GLU A 105 9.14 -20.29 20.13
C GLU A 105 7.70 -20.06 20.62
N THR A 106 6.84 -19.48 19.78
CA THR A 106 5.38 -19.60 19.93
C THR A 106 4.65 -19.35 18.60
N ALA A 107 3.60 -20.17 18.34
CA ALA A 107 2.79 -20.18 17.13
C ALA A 107 2.06 -18.86 16.83
N SER A 108 2.06 -18.45 15.56
CA SER A 108 1.21 -17.36 15.06
C SER A 108 -0.07 -17.96 14.44
N GLY A 109 -1.21 -17.31 14.63
CA GLY A 109 -2.45 -17.75 13.98
C GLY A 109 -2.31 -17.79 12.45
N ALA A 110 -3.15 -18.58 11.77
CA ALA A 110 -3.15 -18.74 10.30
C ALA A 110 -3.61 -17.50 9.49
N LEU A 111 -3.32 -16.29 10.00
CA LEU A 111 -3.92 -15.02 9.60
C LEU A 111 -3.15 -14.25 8.52
N GLY A 112 -2.12 -14.84 7.90
CA GLY A 112 -1.41 -14.21 6.79
C GLY A 112 -0.61 -12.99 7.20
N HIS A 113 -0.74 -11.87 6.46
CA HIS A 113 -0.05 -10.60 6.78
C HIS A 113 -0.25 -10.18 8.25
N GLY A 114 -1.40 -10.50 8.88
CA GLY A 114 -1.64 -10.18 10.29
C GLY A 114 -0.57 -10.74 11.25
N ALA A 115 0.12 -11.83 10.88
CA ALA A 115 1.23 -12.40 11.65
C ALA A 115 2.53 -11.59 11.57
N VAL A 116 2.70 -10.78 10.51
CA VAL A 116 3.88 -9.91 10.30
C VAL A 116 3.56 -8.44 10.51
N ALA A 117 2.33 -8.11 10.92
CA ALA A 117 1.88 -6.76 11.30
C ALA A 117 2.34 -5.70 10.28
N VAL A 118 2.77 -4.53 10.75
CA VAL A 118 3.15 -3.38 9.91
C VAL A 118 4.45 -3.56 9.11
N LEU A 119 5.18 -4.67 9.29
CA LEU A 119 6.54 -4.82 8.73
C LEU A 119 6.60 -4.69 7.21
N PRO A 120 5.67 -5.27 6.42
CA PRO A 120 5.70 -5.08 4.97
C PRO A 120 5.44 -3.63 4.52
N ASP A 121 4.83 -2.81 5.36
CA ASP A 121 4.40 -1.44 5.02
C ASP A 121 5.44 -0.37 5.44
N LEU A 122 6.57 -0.79 6.03
CA LEU A 122 7.67 0.09 6.40
C LEU A 122 8.69 0.13 5.25
N PRO A 123 8.74 1.21 4.43
CA PRO A 123 9.47 1.20 3.16
C PRO A 123 10.98 1.03 3.32
N TYR A 124 11.56 1.40 4.46
CA TYR A 124 13.00 1.28 4.71
C TYR A 124 13.43 -0.07 5.28
N LEU A 125 12.48 -0.93 5.68
CA LEU A 125 12.78 -2.09 6.49
C LEU A 125 13.35 -3.23 5.66
N GLU A 126 14.47 -3.78 6.12
CA GLU A 126 14.93 -5.11 5.75
C GLU A 126 14.60 -6.06 6.89
N TRP A 127 14.02 -7.21 6.55
CA TRP A 127 13.57 -8.17 7.55
C TRP A 127 13.51 -9.58 6.96
N SER A 128 13.41 -10.58 7.82
CA SER A 128 13.25 -11.97 7.40
C SER A 128 12.28 -12.72 8.29
N PHE A 129 11.75 -13.83 7.78
CA PHE A 129 10.86 -14.75 8.49
C PHE A 129 10.85 -16.13 7.82
N LYS A 130 10.25 -17.12 8.49
CA LYS A 130 9.96 -18.46 7.97
C LYS A 130 8.45 -18.71 8.00
N TYR A 131 7.96 -19.55 7.10
CA TYR A 131 6.62 -20.11 7.24
C TYR A 131 6.66 -21.32 8.20
N GLU A 132 5.62 -21.55 9.01
CA GLU A 132 5.57 -22.70 9.96
C GLU A 132 5.78 -24.05 9.26
N HIS A 133 5.47 -24.14 7.96
CA HIS A 133 5.55 -25.37 7.16
C HIS A 133 6.76 -25.41 6.23
N SER A 134 7.69 -24.45 6.32
CA SER A 134 8.89 -24.43 5.49
C SER A 134 10.12 -24.02 6.31
N PRO A 135 11.26 -24.74 6.19
CA PRO A 135 12.50 -24.32 6.83
C PRO A 135 13.15 -23.11 6.13
N GLU A 136 12.67 -22.72 4.95
CA GLU A 136 13.21 -21.62 4.14
C GLU A 136 13.04 -20.26 4.83
N ILE A 137 14.13 -19.50 4.87
CA ILE A 137 14.12 -18.11 5.34
C ILE A 137 13.78 -17.19 4.17
N VAL A 138 12.62 -16.55 4.26
CA VAL A 138 12.21 -15.48 3.36
C VAL A 138 12.85 -14.18 3.83
N LYS A 139 13.71 -13.58 3.00
CA LYS A 139 14.26 -12.24 3.23
C LYS A 139 13.48 -11.20 2.42
N ARG A 140 13.29 -10.02 3.00
CA ARG A 140 12.60 -8.88 2.40
C ARG A 140 13.46 -7.64 2.51
N ASN A 141 13.63 -6.96 1.39
CA ASN A 141 14.10 -5.58 1.32
C ASN A 141 12.92 -4.74 0.83
N ASN A 142 12.28 -4.02 1.76
CA ASN A 142 11.13 -3.22 1.41
C ASN A 142 11.52 -2.01 0.55
N ALA A 143 12.73 -1.46 0.70
CA ALA A 143 13.15 -0.28 -0.07
C ALA A 143 13.26 -0.61 -1.56
N ASP A 144 13.89 -1.73 -1.88
CA ASP A 144 13.97 -2.20 -3.27
C ASP A 144 12.58 -2.58 -3.83
N THR A 145 11.73 -3.20 -3.01
CA THR A 145 10.35 -3.54 -3.40
C THR A 145 9.47 -2.30 -3.62
N CYS A 146 9.61 -1.28 -2.76
CA CYS A 146 8.91 -0.02 -2.90
C CYS A 146 9.44 0.77 -4.10
N LEU A 147 10.74 0.74 -4.38
CA LEU A 147 11.31 1.39 -5.56
C LEU A 147 10.80 0.75 -6.86
N GLU A 148 10.73 -0.59 -6.88
CA GLU A 148 10.14 -1.36 -7.96
C GLU A 148 8.70 -0.93 -8.24
N VAL A 149 7.88 -0.79 -7.19
CA VAL A 149 6.49 -0.37 -7.36
C VAL A 149 6.35 1.10 -7.74
N CYS A 150 7.20 2.00 -7.23
CA CYS A 150 7.24 3.40 -7.68
C CYS A 150 7.48 3.49 -9.19
N ARG A 151 8.40 2.67 -9.74
CA ARG A 151 8.66 2.63 -11.20
C ARG A 151 7.44 2.16 -11.99
N LYS A 152 6.71 1.17 -11.47
CA LYS A 152 5.49 0.64 -12.11
C LYS A 152 4.32 1.63 -12.02
N LEU A 153 4.12 2.26 -10.87
CA LEU A 153 3.12 3.30 -10.69
C LEU A 153 3.40 4.53 -11.54
N HIS A 154 4.67 4.91 -11.70
CA HIS A 154 5.06 5.97 -12.64
C HIS A 154 4.59 5.65 -14.06
N LYS A 155 4.88 4.45 -14.57
CA LYS A 155 4.39 4.01 -15.89
C LYS A 155 2.86 3.97 -15.98
N LEU A 156 2.18 3.52 -14.92
CA LEU A 156 0.73 3.53 -14.84
C LEU A 156 0.17 4.95 -14.99
N PHE A 157 0.70 5.92 -14.24
CA PHE A 157 0.26 7.30 -14.30
C PHE A 157 0.60 7.98 -15.63
N GLN A 158 1.75 7.67 -16.24
CA GLN A 158 2.07 8.12 -17.60
C GLN A 158 1.05 7.61 -18.62
N ARG A 159 0.70 6.32 -18.55
CA ARG A 159 -0.32 5.74 -19.44
C ARG A 159 -1.69 6.38 -19.21
N PHE A 160 -2.09 6.57 -17.97
CA PHE A 160 -3.34 7.26 -17.64
C PHE A 160 -3.36 8.70 -18.21
N ALA A 161 -2.29 9.48 -18.01
CA ALA A 161 -2.17 10.82 -18.55
C ALA A 161 -2.19 10.84 -20.09
N SER A 162 -1.66 9.81 -20.76
CA SER A 162 -1.71 9.72 -22.23
C SER A 162 -3.09 9.41 -22.80
N LEU A 163 -3.98 8.81 -22.00
CA LEU A 163 -5.35 8.48 -22.39
C LEU A 163 -6.33 9.61 -22.03
N SER A 164 -6.08 10.30 -20.92
CA SER A 164 -6.96 11.34 -20.39
C SER A 164 -6.61 12.74 -20.88
N THR A 165 -7.61 13.55 -21.19
CA THR A 165 -7.41 14.98 -21.47
C THR A 165 -7.46 15.81 -20.19
N GLY A 166 -6.49 16.70 -19.99
CA GLY A 166 -6.54 17.73 -18.94
C GLY A 166 -5.85 17.41 -17.62
N TYR A 167 -5.20 16.25 -17.49
CA TYR A 167 -4.39 15.91 -16.31
C TYR A 167 -2.87 16.02 -16.54
N ASP A 168 -2.44 16.20 -17.79
CA ASP A 168 -1.03 16.43 -18.09
C ASP A 168 -0.69 17.93 -17.95
N ASP A 169 0.25 18.22 -17.07
CA ASP A 169 0.82 19.56 -16.82
C ASP A 169 2.10 19.83 -17.64
N GLY A 170 2.42 18.92 -18.57
CA GLY A 170 3.63 18.90 -19.38
C GLY A 170 4.80 18.15 -18.73
N THR A 171 4.60 17.50 -17.58
CA THR A 171 5.62 16.73 -16.88
C THR A 171 5.45 15.21 -17.03
N SER A 172 4.39 14.76 -17.71
CA SER A 172 4.11 13.32 -17.93
C SER A 172 5.27 12.57 -18.63
N GLY A 173 6.12 13.26 -19.38
CA GLY A 173 7.27 12.69 -20.10
C GLY A 173 8.56 12.51 -19.29
N ILE A 174 8.59 12.83 -18.00
CA ILE A 174 9.81 12.70 -17.19
C ILE A 174 10.26 11.24 -17.13
N ASP A 175 11.55 11.00 -17.33
CA ASP A 175 12.13 9.67 -17.15
C ASP A 175 12.36 9.38 -15.65
N PHE A 176 11.72 8.32 -15.15
CA PHE A 176 11.87 7.82 -13.78
C PHE A 176 13.33 7.59 -13.40
N SER A 177 14.17 7.14 -14.36
CA SER A 177 15.58 6.83 -14.11
C SER A 177 16.36 8.02 -13.54
N THR A 178 15.99 9.24 -13.94
CA THR A 178 16.62 10.49 -13.49
C THR A 178 16.34 10.84 -12.03
N LYS A 179 15.37 10.15 -11.41
CA LYS A 179 14.88 10.40 -10.04
C LYS A 179 15.02 9.19 -9.13
N GLU A 180 15.46 8.06 -9.67
CA GLU A 180 15.48 6.78 -8.99
C GLU A 180 16.30 6.83 -7.70
N ASP A 181 17.52 7.40 -7.75
CA ASP A 181 18.38 7.54 -6.58
C ASP A 181 17.74 8.40 -5.49
N ARG A 182 17.06 9.48 -5.89
CA ARG A 182 16.39 10.37 -4.95
C ARG A 182 15.21 9.70 -4.28
N ILE A 183 14.41 8.98 -5.05
CA ILE A 183 13.28 8.18 -4.55
C ILE A 183 13.79 7.09 -3.60
N LYS A 184 14.90 6.42 -3.95
CA LYS A 184 15.54 5.43 -3.08
C LYS A 184 15.98 6.03 -1.75
N ASP A 185 16.62 7.20 -1.74
CA ASP A 185 16.98 7.90 -0.49
C ASP A 185 15.76 8.18 0.41
N ILE A 186 14.65 8.61 -0.19
CA ILE A 186 13.42 8.89 0.57
C ILE A 186 12.83 7.60 1.14
N LEU A 187 12.77 6.53 0.33
CA LEU A 187 12.23 5.23 0.76
C LEU A 187 13.07 4.59 1.86
N SER A 188 14.40 4.72 1.79
CA SER A 188 15.33 4.17 2.78
C SER A 188 15.41 4.98 4.09
N PHE A 189 14.73 6.12 4.18
CA PHE A 189 14.77 6.97 5.37
C PHE A 189 14.01 6.35 6.56
N GLN A 190 14.76 5.99 7.61
CA GLN A 190 14.25 5.32 8.81
C GLN A 190 13.73 6.31 9.85
N ASP A 191 12.46 6.69 9.74
CA ASP A 191 11.78 7.56 10.71
C ASP A 191 10.27 7.31 10.72
N GLY A 192 9.51 8.08 11.51
CA GLY A 192 8.07 8.03 11.61
C GLY A 192 7.33 8.46 10.35
N LYS A 193 6.02 8.16 10.30
CA LYS A 193 5.15 8.45 9.15
C LYS A 193 5.25 9.93 8.76
N THR A 194 5.16 10.83 9.74
CA THR A 194 5.24 12.28 9.53
C THR A 194 6.57 12.67 8.90
N GLN A 195 7.69 12.28 9.49
CA GLN A 195 9.04 12.64 9.02
C GLN A 195 9.31 12.07 7.62
N ARG A 196 8.88 10.84 7.34
CA ARG A 196 8.96 10.25 5.99
C ARG A 196 8.10 10.99 4.99
N SER A 197 6.87 11.38 5.36
CA SER A 197 6.01 12.20 4.51
C SER A 197 6.63 13.58 4.24
N GLU A 198 7.29 14.20 5.22
CA GLU A 198 7.98 15.47 5.00
C GLU A 198 9.17 15.37 4.06
N LYS A 199 9.90 14.25 4.03
CA LYS A 199 10.93 14.02 3.01
C LYS A 199 10.34 14.02 1.59
N TRP A 200 9.20 13.37 1.37
CA TRP A 200 8.49 13.41 0.09
C TRP A 200 8.06 14.83 -0.28
N ARG A 201 7.43 15.55 0.66
CA ARG A 201 6.98 16.93 0.46
C ARG A 201 8.15 17.87 0.13
N ALA A 202 9.24 17.79 0.89
CA ALA A 202 10.42 18.61 0.66
C ALA A 202 11.06 18.34 -0.70
N ALA A 203 11.17 17.07 -1.12
CA ALA A 203 11.71 16.72 -2.44
C ALA A 203 10.81 17.22 -3.58
N PHE A 204 9.49 17.13 -3.39
CA PHE A 204 8.51 17.65 -4.35
C PHE A 204 8.61 19.18 -4.51
N THR A 205 8.54 19.93 -3.40
CA THR A 205 8.59 21.41 -3.43
C THR A 205 9.89 21.96 -4.02
N LYS A 206 11.01 21.26 -3.81
CA LYS A 206 12.32 21.62 -4.39
C LYS A 206 12.48 21.22 -5.86
N GLY A 207 11.50 20.54 -6.46
CA GLY A 207 11.59 20.01 -7.83
C GLY A 207 12.59 18.87 -8.00
N GLU A 208 13.05 18.25 -6.91
CA GLU A 208 14.03 17.16 -6.94
C GLU A 208 13.46 15.93 -7.66
N LEU A 209 12.12 15.79 -7.69
CA LEU A 209 11.37 14.72 -8.36
C LEU A 209 11.02 15.02 -9.82
N GLY A 210 11.55 16.10 -10.41
CA GLY A 210 11.32 16.48 -11.81
C GLY A 210 10.11 17.38 -12.03
N ILE A 211 9.38 17.69 -10.98
CA ILE A 211 8.26 18.62 -11.00
C ILE A 211 8.76 20.07 -10.91
N LYS A 212 8.00 21.03 -11.45
CA LYS A 212 8.31 22.45 -11.34
C LYS A 212 8.38 22.86 -9.87
N PRO A 213 9.44 23.57 -9.42
CA PRO A 213 9.51 24.07 -8.06
C PRO A 213 8.35 25.02 -7.74
N GLY A 214 7.88 24.98 -6.49
CA GLY A 214 6.85 25.89 -5.98
C GLY A 214 5.46 25.28 -5.81
N GLU A 215 5.23 24.05 -6.27
CA GLU A 215 4.05 23.28 -5.88
C GLU A 215 4.27 22.54 -4.55
N GLU A 216 3.18 22.24 -3.85
CA GLU A 216 3.21 21.54 -2.57
C GLU A 216 2.26 20.34 -2.56
N ILE A 217 2.75 19.21 -2.06
CA ILE A 217 1.87 18.12 -1.66
C ILE A 217 1.20 18.54 -0.33
N PRO A 218 -0.15 18.58 -0.28
CA PRO A 218 -0.86 18.99 0.93
C PRO A 218 -0.63 18.00 2.08
N LEU A 219 -0.74 18.49 3.30
CA LEU A 219 -0.85 17.61 4.47
C LEU A 219 -2.16 16.83 4.38
N TYR A 220 -2.11 15.56 4.82
CA TYR A 220 -3.32 14.76 4.91
C TYR A 220 -4.28 15.37 5.94
N ASP A 221 -5.47 15.73 5.47
CA ASP A 221 -6.56 16.24 6.30
C ASP A 221 -7.86 15.45 5.99
N PRO A 222 -8.41 14.69 6.96
CA PRO A 222 -9.67 13.98 6.76
C PRO A 222 -10.90 14.90 6.83
N ALA A 223 -10.78 16.12 7.35
CA ALA A 223 -11.93 16.98 7.63
C ALA A 223 -12.76 17.35 6.37
N PRO A 224 -12.16 17.69 5.21
CA PRO A 224 -12.91 17.96 3.99
C PRO A 224 -13.73 16.75 3.53
N TRP A 225 -13.14 15.56 3.62
CA TRP A 225 -13.78 14.29 3.27
C TRP A 225 -14.97 14.01 4.18
N ASP A 226 -14.75 14.07 5.49
CA ASP A 226 -15.79 13.81 6.48
C ASP A 226 -16.93 14.83 6.39
N LYS A 227 -16.60 16.11 6.12
CA LYS A 227 -17.60 17.14 5.88
C LYS A 227 -18.46 16.82 4.66
N GLN A 228 -17.86 16.43 3.54
CA GLN A 228 -18.61 16.03 2.35
C GLN A 228 -19.52 14.83 2.65
N ARG A 229 -18.97 13.75 3.21
CA ARG A 229 -19.72 12.53 3.57
C ARG A 229 -20.90 12.83 4.50
N ASN A 230 -20.67 13.60 5.57
CA ASN A 230 -21.70 13.89 6.56
C ASN A 230 -22.76 14.87 6.02
N HIS A 231 -22.46 15.65 4.99
CA HIS A 231 -23.40 16.59 4.37
C HIS A 231 -24.28 15.95 3.30
N PHE A 232 -23.99 14.72 2.85
CA PHE A 232 -24.80 14.02 1.83
C PHE A 232 -26.30 14.01 2.11
N PRO A 233 -26.79 13.73 3.34
CA PRO A 233 -28.22 13.73 3.62
C PRO A 233 -28.89 15.10 3.49
N GLY A 234 -28.10 16.19 3.50
CA GLY A 234 -28.59 17.57 3.41
C GLY A 234 -28.57 18.16 2.00
N LEU A 235 -28.11 17.42 0.99
CA LEU A 235 -28.10 17.88 -0.39
C LEU A 235 -29.50 17.74 -1.02
N ASP A 236 -30.04 18.85 -1.50
CA ASP A 236 -31.38 19.00 -2.07
C ASP A 236 -31.50 18.54 -3.53
N LYS A 237 -30.37 18.31 -4.20
CA LYS A 237 -30.29 17.98 -5.63
C LYS A 237 -29.32 16.83 -5.89
N PRO A 238 -29.72 15.78 -6.63
CA PRO A 238 -28.85 14.66 -6.97
C PRO A 238 -27.55 15.07 -7.67
N GLU A 239 -27.59 16.09 -8.53
CA GLU A 239 -26.44 16.56 -9.31
C GLU A 239 -25.34 17.12 -8.42
N LYS A 240 -25.71 17.78 -7.30
CA LYS A 240 -24.75 18.27 -6.31
C LYS A 240 -24.01 17.13 -5.63
N THR A 241 -24.71 16.02 -5.35
CA THR A 241 -24.09 14.82 -4.77
C THR A 241 -23.18 14.16 -5.80
N ALA A 242 -23.68 14.01 -7.04
CA ALA A 242 -22.97 13.37 -8.14
C ALA A 242 -21.63 14.05 -8.47
N ALA A 243 -21.51 15.37 -8.25
CA ALA A 243 -20.29 16.12 -8.49
C ALA A 243 -19.23 16.05 -7.36
N THR A 244 -19.52 15.35 -6.24
CA THR A 244 -18.57 15.28 -5.11
C THR A 244 -17.54 14.17 -5.27
N HIS A 245 -16.30 14.43 -4.86
CA HIS A 245 -15.23 13.42 -4.80
C HIS A 245 -15.58 12.22 -3.92
N VAL A 246 -16.30 12.42 -2.81
CA VAL A 246 -16.76 11.30 -1.97
C VAL A 246 -17.72 10.39 -2.74
N TYR A 247 -18.64 10.96 -3.54
CA TYR A 247 -19.56 10.15 -4.34
C TYR A 247 -18.81 9.41 -5.47
N HIS A 248 -17.92 10.10 -6.18
CA HIS A 248 -17.05 9.49 -7.19
C HIS A 248 -16.23 8.33 -6.62
N PHE A 249 -15.67 8.47 -5.42
CA PHE A 249 -14.96 7.37 -4.76
C PHE A 249 -15.87 6.19 -4.45
N TYR A 250 -17.10 6.42 -3.97
CA TYR A 250 -18.05 5.32 -3.78
C TYR A 250 -18.39 4.62 -5.10
N GLN A 251 -18.49 5.36 -6.21
CA GLN A 251 -18.65 4.77 -7.54
C GLN A 251 -17.44 3.91 -7.92
N ALA A 252 -16.23 4.45 -7.79
CA ALA A 252 -14.99 3.74 -8.09
C ALA A 252 -14.82 2.47 -7.22
N ALA A 253 -15.07 2.57 -5.92
CA ALA A 253 -14.98 1.45 -4.97
C ALA A 253 -16.05 0.37 -5.23
N SER A 254 -17.28 0.79 -5.57
CA SER A 254 -18.36 -0.14 -5.94
C SER A 254 -18.03 -0.89 -7.23
N LEU A 255 -17.57 -0.16 -8.27
CA LEU A 255 -17.12 -0.74 -9.53
C LEU A 255 -15.96 -1.72 -9.30
N HIS A 256 -14.93 -1.29 -8.56
CA HIS A 256 -13.79 -2.13 -8.21
C HIS A 256 -14.23 -3.45 -7.57
N ARG A 257 -15.05 -3.35 -6.51
CA ARG A 257 -15.53 -4.51 -5.77
C ARG A 257 -16.38 -5.43 -6.64
N HIS A 258 -17.28 -4.88 -7.44
CA HIS A 258 -18.14 -5.67 -8.31
C HIS A 258 -17.33 -6.41 -9.37
N TYR A 259 -16.55 -5.68 -10.17
CA TYR A 259 -15.76 -6.26 -11.25
C TYR A 259 -14.76 -7.30 -10.73
N LEU A 260 -14.02 -6.97 -9.66
CA LEU A 260 -13.05 -7.89 -9.09
C LEU A 260 -13.71 -9.21 -8.63
N LEU A 261 -14.78 -9.12 -7.83
CA LEU A 261 -15.39 -10.30 -7.20
C LEU A 261 -16.29 -11.10 -8.14
N ARG A 262 -16.93 -10.44 -9.12
CA ARG A 262 -17.96 -11.05 -9.97
C ARG A 262 -17.48 -11.38 -11.37
N GLU A 263 -16.41 -10.75 -11.84
CA GLU A 263 -15.90 -10.95 -13.20
C GLU A 263 -14.45 -11.43 -13.19
N LEU A 264 -13.52 -10.63 -12.66
CA LEU A 264 -12.09 -10.92 -12.80
C LEU A 264 -11.66 -12.16 -12.02
N LEU A 265 -11.93 -12.25 -10.71
CA LEU A 265 -11.54 -13.42 -9.92
C LEU A 265 -12.19 -14.72 -10.45
N PRO A 266 -13.51 -14.76 -10.77
CA PRO A 266 -14.12 -15.94 -11.39
C PRO A 266 -13.49 -16.34 -12.73
N LYS A 267 -13.14 -15.37 -13.59
CA LYS A 267 -12.43 -15.64 -14.86
C LYS A 267 -11.10 -16.37 -14.65
N HIS A 268 -10.45 -16.14 -13.52
CA HIS A 268 -9.20 -16.80 -13.11
C HIS A 268 -9.43 -18.02 -12.19
N ASN A 269 -10.65 -18.57 -12.14
CA ASN A 269 -11.06 -19.70 -11.29
C ASN A 269 -10.84 -19.45 -9.78
N LEU A 270 -10.87 -18.18 -9.36
CA LEU A 270 -10.82 -17.78 -7.97
C LEU A 270 -12.22 -17.36 -7.54
N VAL A 271 -12.95 -18.26 -6.88
CA VAL A 271 -14.32 -17.97 -6.43
C VAL A 271 -14.26 -17.47 -4.98
N VAL A 272 -14.81 -16.27 -4.75
CA VAL A 272 -15.07 -15.72 -3.42
C VAL A 272 -16.58 -15.68 -3.25
N VAL A 273 -17.11 -16.55 -2.38
CA VAL A 273 -18.55 -16.67 -2.08
C VAL A 273 -18.91 -15.73 -0.95
#